data_AF-A0A800JXH7-F1
#
_entry.id   AF-A0A800JXH7-F1
#
_cell.length_a   1.000
_cell.length_b   1.000
_cell.length_c   1.000
_cell.angle_alpha   90.00
_cell.angle_beta   90.00
_cell.angle_gamma   90.00
#
_symmetry.space_group_name_H-M   'P 1'
#
loop_
_entity.id
_entity.type
_entity.pdbx_description
1 polymer ?
#
loop_
_entity_poly.entity_id
_entity_poly.type
_entity_poly.pdbx_seq_one_letter_code
_entity_poly.pdbx_strand_id
1 'polypeptide(L)'
;DSPLEVDEPIGRDPVERKRMAVVEGGRRAVTRFRVVERWLGAELLQVALGTGRTHQIRVHLAHIGHPVVGDVVYGVGWERGIGGKARQWAKMLGQKVERQFLHSWRL
;
A
#
# COMPACT_ATOMS: atom_id res chain seq x y z
N ASP A 1 0.64 6.48 20.46
CA ASP A 1 0.13 5.66 19.34
C ASP A 1 1.14 4.65 18.86
N SER A 2 0.84 3.38 19.04
CA SER A 2 1.61 2.26 18.49
C SER A 2 1.46 2.24 16.97
N PRO A 3 2.54 2.09 16.20
CA PRO A 3 2.44 1.97 14.74
C PRO A 3 1.69 0.68 14.39
N LEU A 4 0.88 0.73 13.32
CA LEU A 4 0.36 -0.49 12.69
C LEU A 4 1.55 -1.27 12.13
N GLU A 5 1.64 -2.57 12.43
CA GLU A 5 2.68 -3.45 11.92
C GLU A 5 2.05 -4.56 11.07
N VAL A 6 2.66 -4.83 9.92
CA VAL A 6 2.37 -5.99 9.07
C VAL A 6 3.63 -6.83 9.01
N ASP A 7 3.59 -8.01 9.65
CA ASP A 7 4.64 -9.05 9.62
C ASP A 7 4.10 -10.27 8.87
N GLU A 8 4.02 -10.13 7.54
CA GLU A 8 3.45 -11.14 6.66
C GLU A 8 4.46 -11.51 5.56
N PRO A 9 4.69 -12.81 5.28
CA PRO A 9 5.68 -13.25 4.31
C PRO A 9 5.29 -12.85 2.88
N ILE A 10 6.26 -12.38 2.11
CA ILE A 10 6.06 -11.98 0.70
C ILE A 10 6.77 -12.97 -0.22
N GLY A 11 6.00 -13.47 -1.20
CA GLY A 11 6.46 -14.36 -2.25
C GLY A 11 5.98 -13.92 -3.64
N ARG A 12 6.32 -14.71 -4.65
CA ARG A 12 5.73 -14.54 -5.99
C ARG A 12 4.25 -14.91 -5.90
N ASP A 13 3.40 -14.14 -6.56
CA ASP A 13 1.99 -14.48 -6.66
C ASP A 13 1.85 -15.84 -7.40
N PRO A 14 1.11 -16.81 -6.84
CA PRO A 14 1.01 -18.16 -7.41
C PRO A 14 0.20 -18.18 -8.72
N VAL A 15 -0.71 -17.22 -8.90
CA VAL A 15 -1.58 -17.11 -10.09
C VAL A 15 -0.93 -16.15 -11.09
N GLU A 16 -0.68 -14.92 -10.67
CA GLU A 16 -0.10 -13.87 -11.51
C GLU A 16 1.41 -13.78 -11.28
N ARG A 17 2.18 -14.73 -11.82
CA ARG A 17 3.63 -14.81 -11.61
C ARG A 17 4.45 -13.63 -12.15
N LYS A 18 3.89 -12.46 -12.46
CA LYS A 18 4.60 -11.18 -12.62
C LYS A 18 4.52 -10.31 -11.36
N ARG A 19 3.62 -10.62 -10.43
CA ARG A 19 3.33 -9.89 -9.19
C ARG A 19 3.96 -10.58 -7.97
N MET A 20 4.10 -9.81 -6.91
CA MET A 20 4.38 -10.27 -5.55
C MET A 20 3.09 -10.28 -4.74
N ALA A 21 2.94 -11.19 -3.80
CA ALA A 21 1.78 -11.29 -2.91
C ALA A 21 2.21 -11.73 -1.50
N VAL A 22 1.31 -11.60 -0.51
CA VAL A 22 1.46 -12.29 0.77
C VAL A 22 1.23 -13.78 0.53
N VAL A 23 2.22 -14.62 0.85
CA VAL A 23 2.22 -16.05 0.58
C VAL A 23 2.92 -16.75 1.74
N GLU A 24 2.29 -17.77 2.33
CA GLU A 24 2.77 -18.49 3.52
C GLU A 24 4.22 -19.01 3.37
N GLY A 25 4.59 -19.57 2.20
CA GLY A 25 5.96 -20.00 1.88
C GLY A 25 6.90 -18.87 1.39
N GLY A 26 6.50 -17.61 1.54
CA GLY A 26 7.26 -16.44 1.15
C GLY A 26 8.42 -16.12 2.09
N ARG A 27 9.17 -15.07 1.77
CA ARG A 27 10.22 -14.56 2.66
C ARG A 27 9.58 -13.61 3.66
N ARG A 28 9.90 -13.76 4.96
CA ARG A 28 9.44 -12.84 6.00
C ARG A 28 9.65 -11.38 5.59
N ALA A 29 8.61 -10.57 5.80
CA ALA A 29 8.62 -9.16 5.50
C ALA A 29 7.95 -8.38 6.63
N VAL A 30 8.58 -7.32 7.13
CA VAL A 30 8.08 -6.50 8.24
C VAL A 30 7.99 -5.05 7.83
N THR A 31 6.79 -4.48 7.89
CA THR A 31 6.53 -3.07 7.58
C THR A 31 5.74 -2.43 8.72
N ARG A 32 6.19 -1.25 9.17
CA ARG A 32 5.53 -0.46 10.20
C ARG A 32 5.01 0.85 9.61
N PHE A 33 3.79 1.21 9.95
CA PHE A 33 3.10 2.39 9.43
C PHE A 33 2.68 3.30 10.58
N ARG A 34 2.82 4.60 10.37
CA ARG A 34 2.27 5.64 11.23
C ARG A 34 1.51 6.63 10.36
N VAL A 35 0.26 6.91 10.72
CA VAL A 35 -0.52 7.97 10.07
C VAL A 35 0.10 9.32 10.46
N VAL A 36 0.49 10.10 9.46
CA VAL A 36 1.01 11.47 9.62
C VAL A 36 -0.10 12.48 9.35
N GLU A 37 -0.96 12.20 8.37
CA GLU A 37 -2.07 13.06 8.00
C GLU A 37 -3.25 12.22 7.49
N ARG A 38 -4.48 12.65 7.80
CA ARG A 38 -5.71 12.04 7.28
C ARG A 38 -6.36 12.98 6.29
N TRP A 39 -6.64 12.48 5.10
CA TRP A 39 -7.37 13.20 4.06
C TRP A 39 -8.77 12.61 3.88
N LEU A 40 -9.60 13.26 3.06
CA LEU A 40 -11.00 12.90 2.91
C LEU A 40 -11.21 11.46 2.40
N GLY A 41 -10.29 10.92 1.59
CA GLY A 41 -10.38 9.56 1.06
C GLY A 41 -9.05 8.82 1.03
N ALA A 42 -8.01 9.28 1.71
CA ALA A 42 -6.70 8.63 1.79
C ALA A 42 -5.95 9.12 3.04
N GLU A 43 -4.82 8.47 3.35
CA GLU A 43 -3.97 8.85 4.49
C GLU A 43 -2.52 8.97 4.04
N LEU A 44 -1.82 9.96 4.58
CA LEU A 44 -0.38 10.08 4.44
C LEU A 44 0.29 9.25 5.54
N LEU A 45 1.08 8.28 5.14
CA LEU A 45 1.76 7.36 6.05
C LEU A 45 3.27 7.63 6.07
N GLN A 46 3.84 7.68 7.27
CA GLN A 46 5.25 7.42 7.48
C GLN A 46 5.44 5.90 7.58
N VAL A 47 6.37 5.37 6.80
CA VAL A 47 6.62 3.92 6.71
C VAL A 47 8.05 3.62 7.12
N ALA A 48 8.22 2.64 8.00
CA ALA A 48 9.51 2.11 8.39
C ALA A 48 9.61 0.62 8.00
N LEU A 49 10.72 0.26 7.37
CA LEU A 49 10.98 -1.09 6.89
C LEU A 49 11.86 -1.85 7.89
N GLY A 50 11.36 -2.98 8.41
CA GLY A 50 12.19 -3.95 9.13
C GLY A 50 12.95 -4.90 8.19
N THR A 51 12.50 -4.98 6.94
CA THR A 51 13.09 -5.78 5.85
C THR A 51 12.91 -5.05 4.52
N GLY A 52 13.67 -5.43 3.48
CA GLY A 52 13.50 -4.87 2.12
C GLY A 52 13.16 -5.94 1.08
N ARG A 53 11.91 -6.41 1.02
CA ARG A 53 11.44 -7.33 -0.04
C ARG A 53 10.92 -6.56 -1.26
N THR A 54 10.94 -7.18 -2.44
CA THR A 54 10.39 -6.59 -3.67
C THR A 54 8.93 -6.20 -3.47
N HIS A 55 8.60 -4.94 -3.77
CA HIS A 55 7.27 -4.34 -3.62
C HIS A 55 6.69 -4.36 -2.20
N GLN A 56 7.50 -4.57 -1.16
CA GLN A 56 7.02 -4.86 0.19
C GLN A 56 5.92 -3.92 0.70
N ILE A 57 6.18 -2.61 0.69
CA ILE A 57 5.21 -1.59 1.13
C ILE A 57 3.90 -1.69 0.34
N ARG A 58 4.00 -1.80 -0.99
CA ARG A 58 2.86 -1.84 -1.91
C ARG A 58 2.00 -3.09 -1.70
N VAL A 59 2.64 -4.24 -1.52
CA VAL A 59 1.97 -5.54 -1.28
C VAL A 59 1.30 -5.56 0.08
N HIS A 60 2.00 -5.19 1.15
CA HIS A 60 1.43 -5.19 2.50
C HIS A 60 0.25 -4.24 2.62
N LEU A 61 0.37 -3.01 2.09
CA LEU A 61 -0.73 -2.04 2.10
C LEU A 61 -1.95 -2.55 1.30
N ALA A 62 -1.74 -3.14 0.13
CA ALA A 62 -2.84 -3.73 -0.63
C ALA A 62 -3.46 -4.96 0.06
N HIS A 63 -2.63 -5.79 0.71
CA HIS A 63 -3.08 -6.96 1.46
C HIS A 63 -4.04 -6.61 2.59
N ILE A 64 -3.78 -5.50 3.30
CA ILE A 64 -4.67 -4.99 4.35
C ILE A 64 -5.82 -4.09 3.83
N GLY A 65 -6.00 -3.97 2.51
CA GLY A 65 -7.09 -3.21 1.90
C GLY A 65 -6.85 -1.70 1.74
N HIS A 66 -5.62 -1.22 1.97
CA HIS A 66 -5.25 0.19 1.90
C HIS A 66 -4.12 0.43 0.87
N PRO A 67 -4.29 0.09 -0.42
CA PRO A 67 -3.21 0.15 -1.40
C PRO A 67 -2.67 1.56 -1.62
N VAL A 68 -1.43 1.65 -2.10
CA VAL A 68 -0.79 2.93 -2.43
C VAL A 68 -1.53 3.61 -3.59
N VAL A 69 -1.86 4.89 -3.42
CA VAL A 69 -2.49 5.69 -4.48
C VAL A 69 -1.58 5.76 -5.71
N GLY A 70 -2.16 5.64 -6.91
CA GLY A 70 -1.41 5.63 -8.18
C GLY A 70 -0.67 4.31 -8.46
N ASP A 71 -0.83 3.29 -7.61
CA ASP A 71 -0.27 1.96 -7.86
C ASP A 71 -1.09 1.19 -8.90
N VAL A 72 -0.59 1.14 -10.13
CA VAL A 72 -1.25 0.44 -11.26
C VAL A 72 -1.27 -1.09 -11.14
N VAL A 73 -0.51 -1.68 -10.21
CA VAL A 73 -0.42 -3.14 -10.03
C VAL A 73 -1.30 -3.60 -8.87
N TYR A 74 -1.27 -2.87 -7.75
CA TYR A 74 -1.92 -3.30 -6.50
C TYR A 74 -3.08 -2.42 -6.07
N GLY A 75 -3.24 -1.23 -6.67
CA GLY A 75 -4.25 -0.24 -6.29
C GLY A 75 -5.40 -0.10 -7.28
N VAL A 76 -5.60 -1.02 -8.24
CA VAL A 76 -6.65 -0.84 -9.26
C VAL A 76 -8.05 -0.89 -8.62
N GLY A 77 -8.79 0.21 -8.72
CA GLY A 77 -10.17 0.31 -8.24
C GLY A 77 -10.31 0.39 -6.71
N TRP A 78 -9.27 0.85 -6.02
CA TRP A 78 -9.21 1.06 -4.57
C TRP A 78 -10.32 1.99 -4.05
N GLU A 79 -10.74 2.96 -4.86
CA GLU A 79 -11.73 3.96 -4.49
C GLU A 79 -13.17 3.41 -4.47
N ARG A 80 -13.39 2.18 -4.94
CA ARG A 80 -14.73 1.57 -5.01
C ARG A 80 -15.34 1.30 -3.62
N GLY A 81 -14.52 1.10 -2.60
CA GLY A 81 -14.96 0.91 -1.21
C GLY A 81 -15.29 2.21 -0.46
N ILE A 82 -15.06 3.37 -1.09
CA ILE A 82 -15.25 4.68 -0.47
C ILE A 82 -16.63 5.25 -0.86
N GLY A 83 -17.34 5.81 0.10
CA GLY A 83 -18.67 6.41 -0.10
C GLY A 83 -18.63 7.93 -0.38
N GLY A 84 -19.68 8.43 -1.02
CA GLY A 84 -19.99 9.86 -1.08
C GLY A 84 -18.88 10.76 -1.65
N LYS A 85 -18.72 11.95 -1.04
CA LYS A 85 -17.73 12.97 -1.45
C LYS A 85 -16.28 12.46 -1.39
N ALA A 86 -15.99 11.56 -0.46
CA ALA A 86 -14.66 10.97 -0.32
C ALA A 86 -14.26 10.15 -1.57
N ARG A 87 -15.21 9.46 -2.21
CA ARG A 87 -14.93 8.73 -3.46
C ARG A 87 -14.56 9.65 -4.61
N GLN A 88 -15.26 10.77 -4.74
CA GLN A 88 -14.99 11.76 -5.78
C GLN A 88 -13.60 12.37 -5.58
N TRP A 89 -13.27 12.73 -4.35
CA TRP A 89 -11.95 13.23 -3.98
C TRP A 89 -10.84 12.20 -4.25
N ALA A 90 -11.05 10.94 -3.87
CA ALA A 90 -10.13 9.83 -4.13
C ALA A 90 -9.87 9.61 -5.63
N LYS A 91 -10.91 9.67 -6.47
CA LYS A 91 -10.77 9.62 -7.94
C LYS A 91 -9.93 10.77 -8.48
N MET A 92 -10.19 11.99 -8.03
CA MET A 92 -9.43 13.16 -8.45
C MET A 92 -7.95 13.05 -8.06
N LEU A 93 -7.67 12.57 -6.85
CA LEU A 93 -6.29 12.30 -6.42
C LEU A 93 -5.63 11.25 -7.32
N GLY A 94 -6.29 10.11 -7.55
CA GLY A 94 -5.77 9.05 -8.41
C GLY A 94 -5.48 9.50 -9.85
N GLN A 95 -6.27 10.43 -10.40
CA GLN A 95 -6.04 11.01 -11.73
C GLN A 95 -4.84 11.97 -11.80
N LYS A 96 -4.46 12.58 -10.67
CA LYS A 96 -3.35 13.54 -10.59
C LYS A 96 -2.00 12.88 -10.33
N VAL A 97 -1.99 11.58 -9.98
CA VAL A 97 -0.77 10.87 -9.60
C VAL A 97 -0.47 9.81 -10.66
N GLU A 98 0.65 9.97 -11.36
CA GLU A 98 1.03 9.11 -12.49
C GLU A 98 1.69 7.78 -12.10
N ARG A 99 2.11 7.64 -10.84
CA ARG A 99 2.84 6.48 -10.32
C ARG A 99 2.50 6.23 -8.87
N GLN A 100 3.02 5.17 -8.28
CA GLN A 100 2.87 4.93 -6.85
C GLN A 100 3.26 6.18 -6.04
N PHE A 101 2.34 6.68 -5.21
CA PHE A 101 2.54 7.80 -4.30
C PHE A 101 3.36 7.33 -3.09
N LEU A 102 4.60 6.95 -3.38
CA LEU A 102 5.56 6.37 -2.46
C LEU A 102 6.91 7.04 -2.70
N HIS A 103 7.53 7.52 -1.63
CA HIS A 103 8.78 8.26 -1.68
C HIS A 103 9.68 7.86 -0.51
N SER A 104 10.96 7.62 -0.81
CA SER A 104 11.99 7.38 0.19
C SER A 104 12.48 8.73 0.73
N TRP A 105 11.84 9.23 1.79
CA TRP A 105 12.09 10.59 2.28
C TRP A 105 13.35 10.71 3.15
N ARG A 106 13.81 9.59 3.74
CA ARG A 106 14.93 9.52 4.68
C ARG A 106 15.54 8.14 4.61
N LEU A 107 16.87 8.09 4.69
CA LEU A 107 17.68 6.89 4.84
C LEU A 107 18.21 6.81 6.27
#